data_AF-A0A7L3VUH3-F1
#
_entry.id   AF-A0A7L3VUH3-F1
#
_cell.length_a   1.000
_cell.length_b   1.000
_cell.length_c   1.000
_cell.angle_alpha   90.00
_cell.angle_beta   90.00
_cell.angle_gamma   90.00
#
_symmetry.space_group_name_H-M   'P 1'
#
loop_
_entity.id
_entity.type
_entity.pdbx_description
1 polymer ?
#
loop_
_entity_poly.entity_id
_entity_poly.type
_entity_poly.pdbx_seq_one_letter_code
_entity_poly.pdbx_strand_id
1 'polypeptide(L)'
;MAEPSLPLSFLCLLALSSACYIQNCPRGGKRALADTALRQCLPCGPGNRGSCFGPGICCAAELGCYVGTAETRRCAQEDALPSPCQPEGQPCGSGGRCAAPGICCSAETCTMDSACLDEGGEGAQEAAEEKNLTLLDGSAGDLLLKLMHLANRQQQQQGKHPLL
;
A
#
# COMPACT_ATOMS: atom_id res chain seq x y z
N MET A 1 -53.77 -39.70 -26.47
CA MET A 1 -52.67 -39.25 -27.33
C MET A 1 -52.03 -38.11 -26.57
N ALA A 2 -50.92 -38.39 -25.87
CA ALA A 2 -50.27 -37.39 -25.04
C ALA A 2 -49.55 -36.41 -25.98
N GLU A 3 -50.03 -35.17 -26.01
CA GLU A 3 -49.45 -34.09 -26.77
C GLU A 3 -47.95 -33.97 -26.45
N PRO A 4 -47.03 -34.29 -27.40
CA PRO A 4 -45.59 -34.22 -27.15
C PRO A 4 -45.10 -32.77 -26.93
N SER A 5 -45.99 -31.79 -27.07
CA SER A 5 -45.73 -30.37 -26.89
C SER A 5 -45.41 -29.98 -25.43
N LEU A 6 -46.03 -30.63 -24.44
CA LEU A 6 -45.80 -30.35 -23.02
C LEU A 6 -44.38 -30.70 -22.55
N PRO A 7 -43.88 -31.95 -22.72
CA PRO A 7 -42.53 -32.30 -22.29
C PRO A 7 -41.44 -31.53 -23.07
N LEU A 8 -41.68 -31.25 -24.35
CA LEU A 8 -40.77 -30.46 -25.18
C LEU A 8 -40.68 -29.00 -24.72
N SER A 9 -41.82 -28.41 -24.31
CA SER A 9 -41.87 -27.05 -23.77
C SER A 9 -41.13 -26.94 -22.43
N PHE A 10 -41.28 -27.94 -21.54
CA PHE A 10 -40.54 -27.98 -20.28
C PHE A 10 -39.02 -28.09 -20.50
N LEU A 11 -38.58 -28.93 -21.45
CA LEU A 11 -37.16 -29.04 -21.80
C LEU A 11 -36.59 -27.72 -22.37
N CYS A 12 -37.35 -27.01 -23.20
CA CYS A 12 -36.96 -25.68 -23.69
C CYS A 12 -36.81 -24.66 -22.55
N LEU A 13 -37.74 -24.61 -21.61
CA LEU A 13 -37.67 -23.69 -20.46
C LEU A 13 -36.49 -24.01 -19.54
N LEU A 14 -36.18 -25.29 -19.33
CA LEU A 14 -35.00 -25.75 -18.57
C LEU A 14 -33.69 -25.38 -19.28
N ALA A 15 -33.62 -25.55 -20.60
CA ALA A 15 -32.44 -25.15 -21.38
C ALA A 15 -32.23 -23.62 -21.35
N LEU A 16 -33.28 -22.83 -21.53
CA LEU A 16 -33.23 -21.36 -21.49
C LEU A 16 -32.88 -20.82 -20.10
N SER A 17 -33.40 -21.45 -19.03
CA SER A 17 -33.06 -21.06 -17.65
C SER A 17 -31.62 -21.44 -17.27
N SER A 18 -31.09 -22.54 -17.81
CA SER A 18 -29.67 -22.92 -17.63
C SER A 18 -28.71 -21.97 -18.38
N ALA A 19 -29.10 -21.47 -19.54
CA ALA A 19 -28.29 -20.55 -20.36
C ALA A 19 -28.26 -19.11 -19.80
N CYS A 20 -29.29 -18.70 -19.06
CA CYS A 20 -29.34 -17.40 -18.36
C CYS A 20 -28.74 -17.43 -16.95
N TYR A 21 -28.34 -18.60 -16.44
CA TYR A 21 -27.63 -18.69 -15.17
C TYR A 21 -26.14 -18.43 -15.43
N ILE A 22 -25.73 -17.16 -15.30
CA ILE A 22 -24.33 -16.77 -15.32
C ILE A 22 -23.61 -17.48 -14.15
N GLN A 23 -23.04 -18.65 -14.42
CA GLN A 23 -22.16 -19.38 -13.49
C GLN A 23 -20.77 -18.70 -13.38
N ASN A 24 -20.41 -17.88 -14.37
CA ASN A 24 -19.17 -17.09 -14.42
C ASN A 24 -19.45 -15.62 -14.06
N CYS A 25 -20.01 -15.36 -12.89
CA CYS A 25 -19.98 -14.00 -12.38
C CYS A 25 -18.51 -13.64 -12.09
N PRO A 26 -17.98 -12.53 -12.64
CA PRO A 26 -16.65 -12.07 -12.26
C PRO A 26 -16.61 -11.93 -10.74
N ARG A 27 -15.48 -12.36 -10.16
CA ARG A 27 -15.32 -12.47 -8.72
C ARG A 27 -15.33 -11.07 -8.11
N GLY A 28 -16.46 -10.64 -7.56
CA GLY A 28 -16.63 -9.32 -6.95
C GLY A 28 -18.00 -8.71 -7.20
N GLY A 29 -18.97 -8.99 -6.32
CA GLY A 29 -20.22 -8.22 -6.25
C GLY A 29 -20.03 -6.90 -5.50
N LYS A 30 -20.96 -5.95 -5.64
CA LYS A 30 -20.92 -4.60 -5.02
C LYS A 30 -20.68 -4.56 -3.49
N ARG A 31 -20.78 -5.71 -2.82
CA ARG A 31 -20.67 -5.87 -1.36
C ARG A 31 -19.49 -6.75 -0.92
N ALA A 32 -18.70 -7.28 -1.86
CA ALA A 32 -17.58 -8.17 -1.54
C ALA A 32 -16.30 -7.44 -1.10
N LEU A 33 -16.29 -6.09 -1.19
CA LEU A 33 -15.11 -5.26 -0.94
C LEU A 33 -15.09 -4.63 0.47
N ALA A 34 -16.10 -4.86 1.29
CA ALA A 34 -16.11 -4.33 2.64
C ALA A 34 -15.36 -5.31 3.55
N ASP A 35 -14.10 -4.99 3.86
CA ASP A 35 -13.30 -5.58 4.95
C ASP A 35 -12.54 -6.88 4.64
N THR A 36 -11.90 -6.97 3.47
CA THR A 36 -10.77 -7.91 3.32
C THR A 36 -9.48 -7.12 3.42
N ALA A 37 -8.62 -7.46 4.39
CA ALA A 37 -7.27 -6.91 4.48
C ALA A 37 -6.58 -7.04 3.11
N LEU A 38 -6.20 -5.89 2.52
CA LEU A 38 -5.51 -5.88 1.24
C LEU A 38 -4.12 -6.48 1.44
N ARG A 39 -3.83 -7.56 0.72
CA ARG A 39 -2.48 -8.14 0.72
C ARG A 39 -1.52 -7.26 -0.08
N GLN A 40 -0.23 -7.42 0.17
CA GLN A 40 0.76 -6.94 -0.79
C GLN A 40 0.60 -7.68 -2.13
N CYS A 41 0.85 -6.95 -3.21
CA CYS A 41 0.97 -7.54 -4.53
C CYS A 41 2.21 -8.46 -4.61
N LEU A 42 2.22 -9.35 -5.60
CA LEU A 42 3.27 -10.32 -5.81
C LEU A 42 4.64 -9.63 -5.89
N PRO A 43 5.68 -10.22 -5.26
CA PRO A 43 7.03 -9.72 -5.44
C PRO A 43 7.52 -10.03 -6.86
N CYS A 44 8.42 -9.22 -7.41
CA CYS A 44 8.88 -9.33 -8.80
C CYS A 44 10.33 -8.84 -8.96
N GLY A 45 10.86 -8.94 -10.18
CA GLY A 45 12.20 -8.47 -10.52
C GLY A 45 13.37 -9.29 -9.94
N PRO A 46 14.61 -8.82 -10.12
CA PRO A 46 15.82 -9.50 -9.68
C PRO A 46 15.80 -9.79 -8.17
N GLY A 47 15.89 -11.07 -7.81
CA GLY A 47 15.87 -11.50 -6.41
C GLY A 47 14.53 -11.29 -5.69
N ASN A 48 13.42 -11.09 -6.42
CA ASN A 48 12.09 -10.83 -5.84
C ASN A 48 12.07 -9.58 -4.93
N ARG A 49 12.92 -8.60 -5.22
CA ARG A 49 13.07 -7.39 -4.41
C ARG A 49 12.11 -6.27 -4.77
N GLY A 50 11.41 -6.38 -5.90
CA GLY A 50 10.36 -5.46 -6.31
C GLY A 50 8.97 -5.96 -5.95
N SER A 51 7.98 -5.09 -6.14
CA SER A 51 6.55 -5.39 -6.02
C SER A 51 5.82 -5.01 -7.29
N CYS A 52 4.77 -5.76 -7.62
CA CYS A 52 3.96 -5.52 -8.81
C CYS A 52 3.04 -4.32 -8.61
N PHE A 53 3.09 -3.36 -9.52
CA PHE A 53 2.18 -2.21 -9.56
C PHE A 53 1.06 -2.40 -10.59
N GLY A 54 1.27 -3.27 -11.58
CA GLY A 54 0.31 -3.68 -12.59
C GLY A 54 0.84 -4.89 -13.37
N PRO A 55 0.05 -5.49 -14.30
CA PRO A 55 0.40 -6.75 -14.96
C PRO A 55 1.71 -6.68 -15.77
N GLY A 56 2.10 -5.48 -16.20
CA GLY A 56 3.35 -5.20 -16.90
C GLY A 56 4.30 -4.26 -16.18
N ILE A 57 4.14 -4.04 -14.87
CA ILE A 57 4.93 -3.05 -14.09
C ILE A 57 5.45 -3.68 -12.80
N CYS A 58 6.78 -3.67 -12.64
CA CYS A 58 7.47 -4.11 -11.43
C CYS A 58 8.41 -3.01 -10.93
N CYS A 59 8.30 -2.61 -9.66
CA CYS A 59 9.15 -1.54 -9.12
C CYS A 59 9.77 -1.92 -7.78
N ALA A 60 10.95 -1.38 -7.51
CA ALA A 60 11.62 -1.44 -6.21
C ALA A 60 12.37 -0.14 -5.96
N ALA A 61 12.43 0.32 -4.71
CA ALA A 61 13.13 1.56 -4.35
C ALA A 61 14.59 1.59 -4.86
N GLU A 62 15.29 0.47 -4.74
CA GLU A 62 16.71 0.33 -5.14
C GLU A 62 16.93 0.02 -6.63
N LEU A 63 15.91 -0.40 -7.36
CA LEU A 63 16.04 -0.87 -8.76
C LEU A 63 15.33 0.03 -9.76
N GLY A 64 14.52 0.99 -9.28
CA GLY A 64 13.60 1.75 -10.11
C GLY A 64 12.42 0.90 -10.57
N CYS A 65 11.95 1.15 -11.80
CA CYS A 65 10.79 0.48 -12.36
C CYS A 65 11.10 -0.19 -13.70
N TYR A 66 10.63 -1.43 -13.82
CA TYR A 66 10.62 -2.23 -15.03
C TYR A 66 9.22 -2.22 -15.63
N VAL A 67 9.10 -1.80 -16.90
CA VAL A 67 7.83 -1.71 -17.62
C VAL A 67 7.90 -2.55 -18.89
N GLY A 68 7.06 -3.57 -18.99
CA GLY A 68 6.98 -4.46 -20.17
C GLY A 68 8.22 -5.34 -20.41
N THR A 69 9.08 -5.52 -19.41
CA THR A 69 10.31 -6.33 -19.51
C THR A 69 10.12 -7.75 -18.96
N ALA A 70 11.17 -8.57 -18.97
CA ALA A 70 11.09 -9.95 -18.48
C ALA A 70 10.78 -10.04 -16.97
N GLU A 71 11.19 -9.03 -16.22
CA GLU A 71 11.03 -8.89 -14.77
C GLU A 71 9.55 -8.78 -14.34
N THR A 72 8.67 -8.35 -15.26
CA THR A 72 7.24 -8.10 -14.98
C THR A 72 6.36 -9.31 -15.24
N ARG A 73 6.89 -10.41 -15.81
CA ARG A 73 6.12 -11.61 -16.17
C ARG A 73 5.33 -12.22 -15.02
N ARG A 74 5.81 -12.10 -13.79
CA ARG A 74 5.09 -12.60 -12.60
C ARG A 74 3.88 -11.72 -12.26
N CYS A 75 3.91 -10.43 -12.59
CA CYS A 75 2.83 -9.50 -12.29
C CYS A 75 1.55 -9.80 -13.08
N ALA A 76 1.65 -10.41 -14.27
CA ALA A 76 0.48 -10.90 -15.00
C ALA A 76 -0.27 -12.02 -14.26
N GLN A 77 0.35 -12.69 -13.28
CA GLN A 77 -0.32 -13.70 -12.45
C GLN A 77 -1.23 -13.07 -11.40
N GLU A 78 -1.06 -11.78 -11.11
CA GLU A 78 -1.88 -11.03 -10.17
C GLU A 78 -3.37 -11.05 -10.56
N ASP A 79 -3.66 -10.94 -11.86
CA ASP A 79 -5.02 -10.97 -12.40
C ASP A 79 -5.74 -12.31 -12.19
N ALA A 80 -4.98 -13.39 -12.00
CA ALA A 80 -5.53 -14.71 -11.71
C ALA A 80 -5.82 -14.90 -10.21
N LEU A 81 -5.31 -14.02 -9.34
CA LEU A 81 -5.50 -14.13 -7.90
C LEU A 81 -6.85 -13.54 -7.47
N PRO A 82 -7.64 -14.29 -6.68
CA PRO A 82 -8.98 -13.86 -6.28
C PRO A 82 -9.00 -12.79 -5.19
N SER A 83 -7.89 -12.59 -4.48
CA SER A 83 -7.78 -11.62 -3.41
C SER A 83 -7.19 -10.31 -3.96
N PRO A 84 -7.80 -9.15 -3.66
CA PRO A 84 -7.27 -7.86 -4.08
C PRO A 84 -5.92 -7.60 -3.40
N CYS A 85 -5.01 -6.98 -4.12
CA CYS A 85 -3.72 -6.54 -3.60
C CYS A 85 -3.55 -5.03 -3.72
N GLN A 86 -2.63 -4.48 -2.93
CA GLN A 86 -2.21 -3.09 -3.04
C GLN A 86 -0.68 -3.05 -3.05
N PRO A 87 -0.06 -2.32 -4.00
CA PRO A 87 1.36 -2.01 -3.94
C PRO A 87 1.66 -1.11 -2.73
N GLU A 88 2.87 -1.24 -2.18
CA GLU A 88 3.33 -0.34 -1.12
C GLU A 88 3.66 1.06 -1.65
N GLY A 89 3.80 2.02 -0.74
CA GLY A 89 4.15 3.40 -1.07
C GLY A 89 3.01 4.39 -0.85
N GLN A 90 3.38 5.65 -0.59
CA GLN A 90 2.42 6.74 -0.37
C GLN A 90 1.64 7.02 -1.66
N PRO A 91 0.36 7.43 -1.55
CA PRO A 91 -0.44 7.81 -2.72
C PRO A 91 0.16 9.04 -3.43
N CYS A 92 0.13 9.02 -4.75
CA CYS A 92 0.61 10.10 -5.62
C CYS A 92 -0.26 10.23 -6.87
N GLY A 93 -0.23 11.40 -7.50
CA GLY A 93 -1.01 11.67 -8.72
C GLY A 93 -2.50 11.29 -8.63
N SER A 94 -3.05 10.81 -9.74
CA SER A 94 -4.44 10.38 -9.86
C SER A 94 -4.62 8.88 -9.59
N GLY A 95 -4.45 8.47 -8.33
CA GLY A 95 -4.63 7.08 -7.91
C GLY A 95 -3.41 6.18 -8.14
N GLY A 96 -2.23 6.78 -8.27
CA GLY A 96 -0.95 6.08 -8.25
C GLY A 96 -0.38 5.94 -6.84
N ARG A 97 0.74 5.22 -6.74
CA ARG A 97 1.56 5.11 -5.53
C ARG A 97 3.03 5.27 -5.87
N CYS A 98 3.79 5.83 -4.93
CA CYS A 98 5.22 6.01 -5.09
C CYS A 98 5.92 4.66 -5.12
N ALA A 99 6.53 4.34 -6.25
CA ALA A 99 7.06 3.00 -6.54
C ALA A 99 8.58 2.93 -6.38
N ALA A 100 9.24 4.07 -6.56
CA ALA A 100 10.67 4.30 -6.35
C ALA A 100 10.90 5.81 -6.15
N PRO A 101 12.09 6.25 -5.71
CA PRO A 101 12.37 7.67 -5.50
C PRO A 101 12.09 8.52 -6.75
N GLY A 102 11.16 9.46 -6.61
CA GLY A 102 10.71 10.36 -7.68
C GLY A 102 9.82 9.72 -8.75
N ILE A 103 9.32 8.49 -8.56
CA ILE A 103 8.51 7.76 -9.54
C ILE A 103 7.14 7.39 -8.93
N CYS A 104 6.08 7.93 -9.53
CA CYS A 104 4.69 7.58 -9.23
C CYS A 104 4.16 6.59 -10.27
N CYS A 105 3.61 5.44 -9.83
CA CYS A 105 3.05 4.44 -10.74
C CYS A 105 1.58 4.15 -10.44
N SER A 106 0.79 4.02 -11.50
CA SER A 106 -0.52 3.37 -11.50
C SER A 106 -0.40 1.94 -12.05
N ALA A 107 -1.53 1.24 -12.22
CA ALA A 107 -1.55 -0.10 -12.81
C ALA A 107 -1.10 -0.14 -14.28
N GLU A 108 -1.11 1.00 -14.97
CA GLU A 108 -0.88 1.07 -16.42
C GLU A 108 0.36 1.89 -16.79
N THR A 109 0.73 2.89 -15.99
CA THR A 109 1.81 3.83 -16.34
C THR A 109 2.57 4.30 -15.12
N CYS A 110 3.81 4.73 -15.35
CA CYS A 110 4.66 5.39 -14.36
C CYS A 110 5.10 6.75 -14.89
N THR A 111 5.07 7.75 -14.02
CA THR A 111 5.51 9.11 -14.32
C THR A 111 6.45 9.60 -13.22
N MET A 112 7.34 10.52 -13.56
CA MET A 112 8.12 11.21 -12.54
C MET A 112 7.21 12.12 -11.72
N ASP A 113 7.33 12.07 -10.40
CA ASP A 113 6.56 12.89 -9.47
C ASP A 113 7.46 13.29 -8.29
N SER A 114 7.58 14.60 -8.06
CA SER A 114 8.38 15.13 -6.95
C SER A 114 7.79 14.77 -5.58
N ALA A 115 6.49 14.45 -5.51
CA ALA A 115 5.87 13.96 -4.27
C ALA A 115 6.43 12.60 -3.81
N CYS A 116 7.09 11.87 -4.72
CA CYS A 116 7.75 10.60 -4.44
C CYS A 116 9.25 10.73 -4.19
N LEU A 117 9.80 11.96 -4.19
CA LEU A 117 11.17 12.19 -3.72
C LEU A 117 11.19 12.06 -2.20
N ASP A 118 12.23 11.43 -1.69
CA ASP A 118 12.35 11.06 -0.29
C ASP A 118 12.34 12.29 0.63
N GLU A 119 11.24 12.48 1.35
CA GLU A 119 11.13 13.31 2.56
C GLU A 119 10.63 12.42 3.71
N GLY A 120 11.17 11.21 3.86
CA GLY A 120 10.95 10.37 5.05
C GLY A 120 10.34 9.00 4.77
N GLY A 121 11.07 8.15 4.04
CA GLY A 121 10.89 6.70 4.10
C GLY A 121 11.29 6.09 5.45
N GLU A 122 10.76 6.58 6.57
CA GLU A 122 10.91 5.99 7.92
C GLU A 122 9.70 5.09 8.30
N GLY A 123 8.76 4.88 7.38
CA GLY A 123 7.45 4.27 7.66
C GLY A 123 7.30 2.76 7.45
N ALA A 124 8.37 1.97 7.34
CA ALA A 124 8.25 0.53 7.07
C ALA A 124 9.14 -0.39 7.92
N GLN A 125 9.74 0.11 9.01
CA GLN A 125 10.55 -0.73 9.88
C GLN A 125 10.53 -0.34 11.36
N GLU A 126 9.36 -0.01 11.93
CA GLU A 126 9.17 0.07 13.38
C GLU A 126 7.81 -0.50 13.81
N ALA A 127 7.68 -1.82 13.68
CA ALA A 127 6.60 -2.59 14.32
C ALA A 127 7.16 -3.82 15.05
N ALA A 128 8.25 -3.65 15.80
CA ALA A 128 8.64 -4.51 16.91
C ALA A 128 9.81 -3.86 17.68
N GLU A 129 9.58 -3.56 18.97
CA GLU A 129 10.60 -3.16 19.98
C GLU A 129 11.18 -1.74 19.79
N GLU A 130 10.88 -0.72 20.61
CA GLU A 130 11.07 -0.64 22.06
C GLU A 130 10.07 0.37 22.66
N LYS A 131 9.17 -0.08 23.52
CA LYS A 131 8.40 0.81 24.40
C LYS A 131 9.33 1.32 25.49
N ASN A 132 10.08 2.39 25.24
CA ASN A 132 10.71 3.12 26.32
C ASN A 132 9.80 4.26 26.80
N LEU A 133 9.48 4.19 28.09
CA LEU A 133 8.59 5.09 28.78
C LEU A 133 9.21 6.49 28.86
N THR A 134 8.63 7.46 28.17
CA THR A 134 8.20 8.77 28.71
C THR A 134 7.75 9.66 27.54
N LEU A 135 6.53 9.42 27.03
CA LEU A 135 5.86 10.40 26.18
C LEU A 135 5.37 11.54 27.09
N LEU A 136 6.23 12.53 27.29
CA LEU A 136 5.79 13.84 27.74
C LEU A 136 5.44 14.62 26.47
N ASP A 137 4.21 15.12 26.41
CA ASP A 137 3.72 15.98 25.33
C ASP A 137 4.78 17.04 24.98
N GLY A 138 4.99 17.30 23.68
CA GLY A 138 6.09 18.15 23.20
C GLY A 138 6.11 19.54 23.86
N SER A 139 4.95 20.01 24.33
CA SER A 139 4.81 21.26 25.09
C SER A 139 5.47 21.23 26.48
N ALA A 140 5.43 20.09 27.19
CA ALA A 140 6.00 19.91 28.52
C ALA A 140 7.52 19.69 28.46
N GLY A 141 7.99 18.96 27.43
CA GLY A 141 9.42 18.76 27.18
C GLY A 141 10.15 20.07 26.91
N ASP A 142 9.55 20.95 26.11
CA ASP A 142 10.13 22.24 25.76
C ASP A 142 10.18 23.23 26.94
N LEU A 143 9.20 23.13 27.86
CA LEU A 143 9.18 23.90 29.11
C LEU A 143 10.28 23.43 30.07
N LEU A 144 10.48 22.13 30.21
CA LEU A 144 11.52 21.56 31.08
C LEU A 144 12.93 21.98 30.60
N LEU A 145 13.17 21.97 29.29
CA LEU A 145 14.43 22.40 28.71
C LEU A 145 14.71 23.90 28.96
N LYS A 146 13.67 24.74 28.84
CA LYS A 146 13.76 26.18 29.17
C LYS A 146 14.06 26.42 30.66
N LEU A 147 13.47 25.64 31.57
CA LEU A 147 13.74 25.74 33.01
C LEU A 147 15.18 25.33 33.35
N MET A 148 15.68 24.27 32.74
CA MET A 148 17.08 23.84 32.91
C MET A 148 18.08 24.89 32.41
N HIS A 149 17.78 25.55 31.28
CA HIS A 149 18.62 26.64 30.76
C HIS A 149 18.64 27.87 31.68
N LEU A 150 17.53 28.18 32.35
CA LEU A 150 17.46 29.28 33.32
C LEU A 150 18.21 28.96 34.62
N ALA A 151 18.10 27.72 35.11
CA ALA A 151 18.84 27.26 36.29
C ALA A 151 20.36 27.26 36.05
N ASN A 152 20.80 26.83 34.86
CA ASN A 152 22.22 26.83 34.50
C ASN A 152 22.80 28.26 34.37
N ARG A 153 22.00 29.22 33.88
CA ARG A 153 22.38 30.64 33.87
C ARG A 153 22.52 31.23 35.27
N GLN A 154 21.70 30.80 36.24
CA GLN A 154 21.83 31.22 37.64
C GLN A 154 23.10 30.67 38.31
N GLN A 155 23.47 29.42 38.04
CA GLN A 155 24.74 28.86 38.56
C GLN A 155 25.97 29.61 38.03
N GLN A 156 25.95 30.07 36.78
CA GLN A 156 27.03 30.90 36.22
C GLN A 156 27.14 32.28 36.89
N GLN A 157 26.04 32.84 37.41
CA GLN A 157 26.08 34.12 38.14
C GLN A 157 26.54 33.95 39.60
N GLN A 158 26.24 32.81 40.24
CA GLN A 158 26.69 32.52 41.61
C GLN A 158 28.17 32.12 41.72
N GLY A 159 28.82 31.74 40.61
CA GLY A 159 30.26 31.44 40.57
C GLY A 159 31.19 32.66 40.58
N LYS A 160 30.65 33.90 40.66
CA LYS A 160 31.44 35.14 40.63
C LYS A 160 31.22 35.98 41.89
N HIS A 161 31.41 35.38 43.06
CA HIS A 161 31.76 36.13 44.26
C HIS A 161 33.29 36.29 44.31
N PRO A 162 33.85 37.51 44.30
CA PRO A 162 35.27 37.72 44.50
C PRO A 162 35.61 37.46 45.98
N LEU A 163 36.63 36.65 46.20
CA LEU A 163 37.27 36.44 47.49
C LEU A 163 38.37 37.51 47.61
N LEU A 164 38.04 38.66 48.20
CA LEU A 164 38.89 39.60 48.96
C LEU A 164 38.10 40.84 49.36
#